data_AF-A0A212F1N4-F1
#
_entry.id   AF-A0A212F1N4-F1
#
_cell.length_a   1.000
_cell.length_b   1.000
_cell.length_c   1.000
_cell.angle_alpha   90.00
_cell.angle_beta   90.00
_cell.angle_gamma   90.00
#
_symmetry.space_group_name_H-M   'P 1'
#
loop_
_entity.id
_entity.type
_entity.pdbx_description
1 polymer ?
#
loop_
_entity_poly.entity_id
_entity_poly.type
_entity_poly.pdbx_seq_one_letter_code
_entity_poly.pdbx_strand_id
1 'polypeptide(L)' 'MSGRSDCRKFAPNIFNKSKCTNCFRQKEEHSAEALESNRKALAG' A
#
# COMPACT_ATOMS: atom_id res chain seq x y z
N MET A 1 11.09 -7.13 -17.82
CA MET A 1 10.75 -6.16 -16.75
C MET A 1 9.58 -6.72 -15.95
N SER A 2 9.87 -7.62 -15.01
CA SER A 2 8.85 -8.28 -14.18
C SER A 2 8.70 -7.51 -12.88
N GLY A 3 7.53 -6.95 -12.65
CA GLY A 3 7.18 -6.26 -11.41
C GLY A 3 5.77 -5.68 -11.47
N ARG A 4 4.88 -6.37 -12.19
CA ARG A 4 3.49 -5.99 -12.31
C ARG A 4 2.80 -6.50 -11.04
N SER A 5 2.63 -5.61 -10.07
CA SER A 5 1.48 -5.66 -9.15
C SER A 5 1.55 -6.57 -7.90
N ASP A 6 2.71 -6.96 -7.40
CA ASP A 6 2.82 -7.71 -6.13
C ASP A 6 2.84 -6.82 -4.87
N CYS A 7 2.32 -5.59 -4.93
CA CYS A 7 2.24 -4.76 -3.73
C CYS A 7 1.11 -5.25 -2.82
N ARG A 8 1.43 -6.27 -2.01
CA ARG A 8 0.50 -6.93 -1.07
C ARG A 8 0.26 -6.14 0.22
N LYS A 9 0.98 -5.03 0.39
CA LYS A 9 0.85 -4.16 1.56
C LYS A 9 1.00 -2.70 1.14
N PHE A 10 -0.11 -1.98 1.15
CA PHE A 10 -0.11 -0.55 1.00
C PHE A 10 0.61 0.07 2.20
N ALA A 11 1.67 0.83 1.94
CA ALA A 11 2.39 1.58 2.95
C ALA A 11 2.32 3.07 2.57
N PRO A 12 1.61 3.92 3.31
CA PRO A 12 1.43 5.32 2.93
C PRO A 12 2.78 6.05 2.86
N ASN A 13 3.00 6.80 1.78
CA ASN A 13 4.21 7.59 1.59
C ASN A 13 4.17 8.86 2.48
N ILE A 14 5.33 9.26 3.00
CA ILE A 14 5.48 10.39 3.94
C ILE A 14 5.06 11.71 3.27
N PHE A 15 5.35 11.88 1.98
CA PHE A 15 5.01 13.06 1.19
C PHE A 15 3.59 13.00 0.62
N ASN A 16 3.11 11.80 0.30
CA ASN A 16 1.77 11.59 -0.23
C ASN A 16 1.12 10.34 0.39
N LYS A 17 0.26 10.57 1.38
CA LYS A 17 -0.44 9.49 2.09
C LYS A 17 -1.35 8.64 1.19
N SER A 18 -1.68 9.13 0.00
CA SER A 18 -2.46 8.41 -1.03
C SER A 18 -1.59 7.60 -1.98
N LYS A 19 -0.25 7.68 -1.88
CA LYS A 19 0.68 6.83 -2.63
C LYS A 19 1.36 5.81 -1.71
N CYS A 20 1.61 4.63 -2.26
CA CYS A 20 2.37 3.60 -1.59
C CYS A 20 3.88 3.90 -1.66
N THR A 21 4.62 3.79 -0.56
CA THR A 21 6.08 3.98 -0.56
C THR A 21 6.84 2.80 -1.17
N ASN A 22 6.21 1.61 -1.24
CA ASN A 22 6.86 0.40 -1.75
C ASN A 22 6.81 0.30 -3.27
N CYS A 23 5.69 0.71 -3.87
CA CYS A 23 5.45 0.56 -5.30
C CYS A 23 5.13 1.90 -6.00
N PHE A 24 5.04 3.01 -5.27
CA PHE A 24 4.77 4.37 -5.76
C PHE A 24 3.43 4.55 -6.51
N ARG A 25 2.56 3.54 -6.48
CA ARG A 25 1.20 3.56 -7.01
C ARG A 25 0.21 4.19 -6.04
N GLN A 26 -0.91 4.64 -6.56
CA GLN A 26 -1.99 5.20 -5.75
C GLN A 26 -2.67 4.13 -4.90
N LYS A 27 -3.25 4.56 -3.78
CA LYS A 27 -4.05 3.74 -2.87
C LYS A 27 -5.16 3.01 -3.61
N GLU A 28 -5.78 3.67 -4.58
CA GLU A 28 -6.90 3.14 -5.38
C GLU A 28 -6.46 1.99 -6.31
N GLU A 29 -5.18 1.89 -6.65
CA GLU A 29 -4.63 0.79 -7.46
C GLU A 29 -4.30 -0.47 -6.62
N HIS A 30 -4.46 -0.41 -5.29
CA HIS A 30 -4.22 -1.55 -4.40
C HIS A 30 -5.52 -2.29 -4.11
N SER A 31 -5.44 -3.61 -4.05
CA SER A 31 -6.56 -4.46 -3.60
C SER A 31 -6.93 -4.16 -2.15
N ALA A 32 -8.19 -4.39 -1.78
CA ALA A 32 -8.69 -4.20 -0.42
C ALA A 32 -7.83 -4.91 0.64
N GLU A 33 -7.39 -6.14 0.35
CA GLU A 33 -6.49 -6.93 1.20
C GLU A 33 -5.16 -6.21 1.52
N ALA A 34 -4.59 -5.52 0.52
CA ALA A 34 -3.34 -4.78 0.69
C ALA A 34 -3.53 -3.50 1.51
N LEU A 35 -4.74 -2.93 1.49
CA LEU A 35 -5.12 -1.76 2.29
C LEU A 35 -5.42 -2.15 3.76
N GLU A 36 -6.03 -3.31 3.99
CA GLU A 36 -6.38 -3.81 5.33
C GLU A 36 -5.17 -4.21 6.17
N SER A 37 -4.06 -4.59 5.53
CA SER A 37 -2.80 -4.94 6.22
C SER A 37 -2.23 -3.80 7.08
N ASN A 38 -2.65 -2.55 6.86
CA ASN A 38 -2.23 -1.38 7.65
C ASN A 38 -3.09 -1.16 8.92
N ARG A 39 -4.29 -1.76 9.03
CA ARG A 39 -5.22 -1.58 10.16
C ARG A 39 -4.76 -2.27 11.45
N LYS A 40 -3.94 -3.32 11.37
CA LYS A 40 -3.50 -4.09 12.54
C LYS A 40 -2.42 -3.41 13.40
N ALA A 41 -1.84 -2.30 12.96
CA ALA A 41 -0.80 -1.60 13.70
C ALA A 41 -1.35 -0.66 14.82
N LEU A 42 -2.66 -0.41 14.87
CA LEU A 42 -3.29 0.43 15.91
C LEU A 42 -4.08 -0.40 16.95
N ALA A 43 -4.17 -1.72 16.77
CA ALA A 43 -4.81 -2.64 17.72
C ALA A 43 -3.76 -3.62 18.23
N GLY A 44 -2.88 -3.12 19.11
CA GLY A 44 -1.82 -3.86 19.78
C GLY A 44 -1.10 -2.95 20.75
#